data_AF-A0A0G2ZC42-F1
#
_entry.id   AF-A0A0G2ZC42-F1
#
_cell.length_a   1.000
_cell.length_b   1.000
_cell.length_c   1.000
_cell.angle_alpha   90.00
_cell.angle_beta   90.00
_cell.angle_gamma   90.00
#
_symmetry.space_group_name_H-M   'P 1'
#
loop_
_entity.id
_entity.type
_entity.pdbx_description
1 polymer ?
#
loop_
_entity_poly.entity_id
_entity_poly.type
_entity_poly.pdbx_seq_one_letter_code
_entity_poly.pdbx_strand_id
1 'polypeptide(L)'
;MVNLLATNSQKIWFAKEAGPTIKKDYPILKYDDSPAVIEPSKIIQKIDIPEYTAICFFNDVIENLKNSGKAKLVTNLKTEMGLHPVYEIDYSGKRISVFHPGVGAPWR
;
A
#
# COMPACT_ATOMS: atom_id res chain seq x y z
N MET A 1 13.02 24.41 4.91
CA MET A 1 11.91 25.21 5.48
C MET A 1 10.63 24.45 5.15
N VAL A 2 10.09 23.72 6.13
CA VAL A 2 9.00 22.75 5.91
C VAL A 2 7.69 23.44 6.26
N ASN A 3 6.79 23.60 5.29
CA ASN A 3 5.48 24.19 5.55
C ASN A 3 4.57 23.14 6.21
N LEU A 4 4.17 23.46 7.43
CA LEU A 4 3.19 22.74 8.23
C LEU A 4 1.80 23.22 7.79
N LEU A 5 1.00 22.35 7.17
CA LEU A 5 -0.45 22.54 7.17
C LEU A 5 -1.05 21.35 7.91
N ALA A 6 -1.26 21.58 9.20
CA ALA A 6 -2.04 20.71 10.07
C ALA A 6 -3.52 21.05 9.88
N THR A 7 -4.32 20.09 9.43
CA THR A 7 -5.77 20.11 9.62
C THR A 7 -6.24 18.72 10.01
N ASN A 8 -6.66 18.61 11.28
CA ASN A 8 -7.50 17.61 11.92
C ASN A 8 -7.27 16.10 11.66
N SER A 9 -6.73 15.46 12.70
CA SER A 9 -7.04 14.13 13.26
C SER A 9 -6.80 12.83 12.50
N GLN A 10 -6.27 12.81 11.28
CA GLN A 10 -5.70 11.58 10.70
C GLN A 10 -4.40 11.88 9.97
N LYS A 11 -3.27 11.59 10.61
CA LYS A 11 -1.93 11.71 10.00
C LYS A 11 -1.75 10.58 8.99
N ILE A 12 -2.16 10.81 7.75
CA ILE A 12 -1.70 10.02 6.61
C ILE A 12 -0.32 10.55 6.24
N TRP A 13 0.72 9.76 6.52
CA TRP A 13 2.09 10.10 6.19
C TRP A 13 2.31 9.84 4.69
N PHE A 14 2.34 10.90 3.89
CA PHE A 14 2.93 10.83 2.56
C PHE A 14 4.45 10.74 2.75
N ALA A 15 5.03 9.55 2.60
CA ALA A 15 6.48 9.38 2.60
C ALA A 15 7.04 10.10 1.36
N LYS A 16 7.44 11.35 1.53
CA LYS A 16 7.91 12.19 0.42
C LYS A 16 9.40 12.02 0.12
N GLU A 17 10.17 11.45 1.05
CA GLU A 17 11.62 11.31 0.88
C GLU A 17 12.12 10.01 1.54
N ALA A 18 12.83 9.19 0.77
CA ALA A 18 13.62 8.08 1.30
C ALA A 18 14.75 8.65 2.17
N GLY A 19 14.92 8.12 3.38
CA GLY A 19 16.01 8.52 4.28
C GLY A 19 17.41 8.35 3.66
N PRO A 20 18.46 8.85 4.32
CA PRO A 20 19.82 8.82 3.79
C PRO A 20 20.21 7.39 3.37
N THR A 21 20.57 7.22 2.09
CA THR A 21 20.97 5.94 1.52
C THR A 21 22.31 5.53 2.14
N ILE A 22 22.28 4.55 3.05
CA ILE A 22 23.49 3.88 3.51
C ILE A 22 24.02 3.07 2.32
N LYS A 23 24.99 3.63 1.58
CA LYS A 23 25.72 2.90 0.52
C LYS A 23 26.69 1.91 1.16
N LYS A 24 26.18 0.75 1.54
CA LYS A 24 26.99 -0.47 1.75
C LYS A 24 26.87 -1.35 0.51
N ASP A 25 27.99 -1.87 0.02
CA ASP A 25 28.02 -2.80 -1.12
C ASP A 25 27.57 -4.20 -0.66
N TYR A 26 26.26 -4.39 -0.57
CA TYR A 26 25.66 -5.68 -0.30
C TYR A 26 25.37 -6.40 -1.62
N PRO A 27 25.91 -7.62 -1.86
CA PRO A 27 25.68 -8.37 -3.09
C PRO A 27 24.20 -8.55 -3.45
N ILE A 28 23.32 -8.67 -2.45
CA ILE A 28 21.87 -8.82 -2.64
C ILE A 28 21.18 -7.59 -3.27
N LEU A 29 21.83 -6.43 -3.25
CA LEU A 29 21.29 -5.19 -3.84
C LEU A 29 21.71 -5.00 -5.31
N LYS A 30 22.55 -5.89 -5.85
CA LYS A 30 22.97 -5.84 -7.26
C LYS A 30 21.83 -6.42 -8.11
N TYR A 31 21.47 -5.69 -9.16
CA TYR A 31 20.48 -6.17 -10.13
C TYR A 31 21.12 -7.18 -11.08
N ASP A 32 20.39 -8.25 -11.40
CA ASP A 32 20.74 -9.23 -12.43
C ASP A 32 19.74 -9.09 -13.58
N ASP A 33 20.24 -8.92 -14.80
CA ASP A 33 19.45 -8.79 -16.02
C ASP A 33 18.96 -10.15 -16.56
N SER A 34 19.36 -11.27 -15.94
CA SER A 34 18.90 -12.59 -16.34
C SER A 34 17.38 -12.77 -16.11
N PRO A 35 16.67 -13.57 -16.93
CA PRO A 35 15.24 -13.80 -16.74
C PRO A 35 14.94 -14.40 -15.36
N ALA A 36 13.96 -13.83 -14.66
CA ALA A 36 13.53 -14.34 -13.36
C ALA A 36 12.96 -15.77 -13.48
N VAL A 37 13.32 -16.63 -12.52
CA VAL A 37 12.78 -17.99 -12.42
C VAL A 37 11.26 -17.96 -12.23
N ILE A 38 10.77 -17.01 -11.44
CA ILE A 38 9.34 -16.72 -11.27
C ILE A 38 9.08 -15.35 -11.90
N GLU A 39 8.28 -15.33 -12.96
CA GLU A 39 7.93 -14.12 -13.70
C GLU A 39 6.42 -13.86 -13.61
N PRO A 40 5.95 -13.08 -12.61
CA PRO A 40 4.52 -12.85 -12.40
C PRO A 40 3.83 -12.25 -13.61
N SER A 41 4.52 -11.41 -14.39
CA SER A 41 3.95 -10.76 -15.57
C SER A 41 3.54 -11.76 -16.67
N LYS A 42 4.08 -12.98 -16.66
CA LYS A 42 3.70 -14.07 -17.58
C LYS A 42 2.49 -14.89 -17.09
N ILE A 43 2.15 -14.80 -15.80
CA ILE A 43 1.17 -15.69 -15.15
C ILE A 43 -0.08 -14.92 -14.73
N ILE A 44 0.07 -13.67 -14.30
CA ILE A 44 -1.02 -12.84 -13.79
C ILE A 44 -1.12 -11.53 -14.58
N GLN A 45 -2.35 -11.07 -14.79
CA GLN A 45 -2.62 -9.77 -15.39
C GLN A 45 -2.49 -8.67 -14.34
N LYS A 46 -1.94 -7.53 -14.73
CA LYS A 46 -1.94 -6.34 -13.89
C LYS A 46 -3.38 -5.89 -13.66
N ILE A 47 -3.68 -5.56 -12.42
CA ILE A 47 -4.97 -5.00 -12.01
C ILE A 47 -4.86 -3.47 -12.14
N ASP A 48 -5.94 -2.81 -12.52
CA ASP A 48 -6.03 -1.35 -12.43
C ASP A 48 -6.25 -0.94 -10.97
N ILE A 49 -5.18 -0.49 -10.32
CA ILE A 49 -5.14 -0.04 -8.92
C ILE A 49 -4.51 1.36 -8.89
N PRO A 50 -4.99 2.26 -8.00
CA PRO A 50 -4.37 3.56 -7.81
C PRO A 50 -2.85 3.50 -7.58
N GLU A 51 -2.13 4.48 -8.12
CA GLU A 51 -0.67 4.61 -7.96
C GLU A 51 -0.26 4.75 -6.48
N TYR A 52 -1.11 5.38 -5.67
CA TYR A 52 -0.88 5.59 -4.25
C TYR A 52 -1.68 4.60 -3.42
N THR A 53 -1.01 3.97 -2.45
CA THR A 53 -1.61 3.05 -1.49
C THR A 53 -1.37 3.53 -0.07
N ALA A 54 -2.40 3.44 0.77
CA ALA A 54 -2.29 3.55 2.22
C ALA A 54 -2.52 2.17 2.85
N ILE A 55 -1.50 1.68 3.56
CA ILE A 55 -1.60 0.47 4.36
C ILE A 55 -2.23 0.86 5.70
N CYS A 56 -3.37 0.25 6.06
CA CYS A 56 -4.13 0.62 7.25
C CYS A 56 -4.41 -0.60 8.14
N PHE A 57 -3.86 -0.58 9.37
CA PHE A 57 -4.03 -1.66 10.36
C PHE A 57 -5.31 -1.54 11.19
N PHE A 58 -6.09 -0.48 11.00
CA PHE A 58 -7.29 -0.20 11.75
C PHE A 58 -8.51 -0.66 10.94
N ASN A 59 -9.00 -1.86 11.24
CA ASN A 59 -10.12 -2.44 10.50
C ASN A 59 -11.40 -1.60 10.63
N ASP A 60 -11.63 -1.00 11.80
CA ASP A 60 -12.75 -0.08 12.07
C ASP A 60 -12.74 1.15 11.15
N VAL A 61 -11.56 1.69 10.83
CA VAL A 61 -11.42 2.82 9.89
C VAL A 61 -11.84 2.40 8.48
N ILE A 62 -11.42 1.22 8.02
CA ILE A 62 -11.76 0.69 6.70
C ILE A 62 -13.25 0.38 6.60
N GLU A 63 -13.82 -0.24 7.64
CA GLU A 63 -15.25 -0.54 7.71
C GLU A 63 -16.10 0.74 7.70
N ASN A 64 -15.69 1.78 8.42
CA ASN A 64 -16.36 3.08 8.39
C ASN A 64 -16.32 3.74 7.01
N LEU A 65 -15.19 3.65 6.30
CA LEU A 65 -15.07 4.15 4.92
C LEU A 65 -15.97 3.39 3.96
N LYS A 66 -16.07 2.07 4.11
CA LYS A 66 -16.98 1.22 3.34
C LYS A 66 -18.44 1.55 3.62
N ASN A 67 -18.84 1.58 4.89
CA ASN A 67 -20.22 1.81 5.31
C ASN A 67 -20.71 3.23 4.98
N SER A 68 -19.80 4.21 4.94
CA SER A 68 -20.11 5.58 4.50
C SER A 68 -20.15 5.74 2.97
N GLY A 69 -19.91 4.69 2.20
CA GLY A 69 -19.89 4.73 0.73
C GLY A 69 -18.69 5.46 0.14
N LYS A 70 -17.69 5.82 0.97
CA LYS A 70 -16.48 6.54 0.54
C LYS A 70 -15.39 5.61 0.00
N ALA A 71 -15.53 4.31 0.26
CA ALA A 71 -14.63 3.28 -0.24
C ALA A 71 -15.34 2.36 -1.23
N LYS A 72 -14.76 2.22 -2.42
CA LYS A 72 -15.21 1.30 -3.48
C LYS A 72 -14.31 0.08 -3.51
N LEU A 73 -14.87 -1.12 -3.50
CA LEU A 73 -14.08 -2.34 -3.66
C LEU A 73 -13.47 -2.39 -5.07
N VAL A 74 -12.14 -2.53 -5.16
CA VAL A 74 -11.40 -2.67 -6.42
C VAL A 74 -11.20 -4.15 -6.75
N THR A 75 -10.64 -4.89 -5.80
CA THR A 75 -10.36 -6.32 -5.97
C THR A 75 -10.31 -7.02 -4.62
N ASN A 76 -10.46 -8.35 -4.63
CA ASN A 76 -10.16 -9.20 -3.49
C ASN A 76 -8.90 -10.00 -3.82
N LEU A 77 -7.80 -9.71 -3.12
CA LEU A 77 -6.61 -10.56 -3.21
C LEU A 77 -6.94 -11.89 -2.54
N LYS A 78 -6.64 -13.00 -3.22
CA LYS A 78 -6.80 -14.34 -2.67
C LYS A 78 -5.50 -14.72 -1.99
N THR A 79 -5.57 -14.97 -0.69
CA THR A 79 -4.43 -15.36 0.13
C THR A 79 -4.77 -16.63 0.90
N GLU A 80 -3.76 -17.29 1.49
CA GLU A 80 -4.00 -18.41 2.41
C GLU A 80 -4.82 -18.00 3.64
N MET A 81 -4.79 -16.71 4.00
CA MET A 81 -5.61 -16.13 5.08
C MET A 81 -7.05 -15.82 4.64
N GLY A 82 -7.43 -16.17 3.40
CA GLY A 82 -8.74 -15.89 2.81
C GLY A 82 -8.74 -14.68 1.89
N LEU A 83 -9.94 -14.10 1.71
CA LEU A 83 -10.13 -12.93 0.87
C LEU A 83 -9.62 -11.67 1.56
N HIS A 84 -8.87 -10.88 0.82
CA HIS A 84 -8.23 -9.70 1.30
C HIS A 84 -8.62 -8.50 0.43
N PRO A 85 -9.66 -7.74 0.84
CA PRO A 85 -10.24 -6.69 0.02
C PRO A 85 -9.31 -5.49 -0.09
N VAL A 86 -9.15 -4.97 -1.30
CA VAL A 86 -8.52 -3.68 -1.59
C VAL A 86 -9.61 -2.71 -2.02
N TYR A 87 -9.68 -1.59 -1.30
CA TYR A 87 -10.63 -0.52 -1.58
C TYR A 87 -9.93 0.66 -2.24
N GLU A 88 -10.69 1.47 -2.95
CA GLU A 88 -10.29 2.77 -3.49
C GLU A 88 -11.12 3.86 -2.83
N ILE A 89 -10.45 4.95 -2.46
CA ILE A 89 -11.05 6.17 -1.94
C ILE A 89 -10.60 7.36 -2.79
N ASP A 90 -11.40 8.43 -2.81
CA ASP A 90 -10.95 9.75 -3.24
C ASP A 90 -10.43 10.51 -2.03
N TYR A 91 -9.21 11.02 -2.14
CA TYR A 91 -8.64 11.93 -1.16
C TYR A 91 -8.05 13.15 -1.88
N SER A 92 -8.70 14.30 -1.72
CA SER A 92 -8.30 15.56 -2.36
C SER A 92 -8.16 15.44 -3.90
N GLY A 93 -9.10 14.72 -4.54
CA GLY A 93 -9.09 14.51 -6.00
C GLY A 93 -8.06 13.49 -6.48
N LYS A 94 -7.40 12.75 -5.57
CA LYS A 94 -6.50 11.64 -5.90
C LYS A 94 -7.14 10.32 -5.52
N ARG A 95 -7.10 9.37 -6.45
CA ARG A 95 -7.42 7.96 -6.17
C ARG A 95 -6.32 7.40 -5.27
N ILE A 96 -6.71 6.81 -4.14
CA ILE A 96 -5.82 6.11 -3.23
C ILE A 96 -6.42 4.75 -2.92
N SER A 97 -5.63 3.68 -3.04
CA SER A 97 -6.05 2.37 -2.56
C SER A 97 -5.76 2.19 -1.07
N VAL A 98 -6.66 1.53 -0.37
CA VAL A 98 -6.54 1.23 1.06
C VAL A 98 -6.84 -0.25 1.27
N PHE A 99 -5.97 -0.93 2.00
CA PHE A 99 -6.22 -2.31 2.43
C PHE A 99 -5.59 -2.57 3.80
N HIS A 100 -6.11 -3.60 4.47
CA HIS A 100 -5.61 -4.04 5.76
C HIS A 100 -4.56 -5.12 5.57
N PRO A 101 -3.25 -4.91 5.81
CA PRO A 101 -2.18 -5.82 5.40
C PRO A 101 -2.15 -7.18 6.12
N GLY A 102 -3.05 -7.40 7.07
CA GLY A 102 -2.96 -8.48 8.03
C GLY A 102 -1.97 -8.14 9.14
N VAL A 103 -1.83 -9.05 10.11
CA VAL A 103 -0.84 -8.94 11.18
C VAL A 103 0.30 -9.90 10.90
N GLY A 104 1.48 -9.35 10.62
CA GLY A 104 2.71 -10.10 10.34
C GLY A 104 3.78 -9.78 11.37
N ALA A 105 4.08 -10.76 12.23
CA ALA A 105 5.10 -10.80 13.29
C ALA A 105 5.00 -9.74 14.43
N PRO A 106 5.37 -10.12 15.67
CA PRO A 106 5.46 -9.17 16.78
C PRO A 106 6.58 -8.15 16.54
N TRP A 107 6.31 -6.90 16.87
CA TRP A 107 7.36 -5.91 17.10
C TRP A 107 8.11 -6.33 18.38
N ARG A 108 9.33 -6.85 18.22
CA ARG A 108 10.29 -7.01 19.31
C ARG A 108 11.40 -5.98 19.15
#